data_AF-A0A0C1XDG9-F1
#
_entry.id   AF-A0A0C1XDG9-F1
#
_cell.length_a   1.000
_cell.length_b   1.000
_cell.length_c   1.000
_cell.angle_alpha   90.00
_cell.angle_beta   90.00
_cell.angle_gamma   90.00
#
_symmetry.space_group_name_H-M   'P 1'
#
loop_
_entity.id
_entity.type
_entity.pdbx_description
1 polymer ?
#
loop_
_entity_poly.entity_id
_entity_poly.type
_entity_poly.pdbx_seq_one_letter_code
_entity_poly.pdbx_strand_id
1 'polypeptide(L)' 'MPAARPVLLNWRDGTHFRKDAPCVLCGHSTPLRSHAGEAVHKVCAETWNADHPERVLEGRFVSDPEPRSRTKGTGDHA' A
#
# COMPACT_ATOMS: atom_id res chain seq x y z
N MET A 1 -16.83 -13.81 34.26
CA MET A 1 -15.91 -13.66 33.11
C MET A 1 -15.21 -12.31 33.26
N PRO A 2 -13.91 -12.22 33.59
CA PRO A 2 -13.25 -10.92 33.63
C PRO A 2 -13.23 -10.33 32.22
N ALA A 3 -13.65 -9.08 32.08
CA ALA A 3 -13.56 -8.35 30.82
C ALA A 3 -12.11 -8.23 30.39
N ALA A 4 -11.81 -8.61 29.14
CA ALA A 4 -10.48 -8.46 28.57
C ALA A 4 -10.07 -6.98 28.60
N ARG A 5 -8.92 -6.67 29.21
CA ARG A 5 -8.37 -5.32 29.16
C ARG A 5 -8.07 -4.96 27.70
N PRO A 6 -8.44 -3.77 27.22
CA PRO A 6 -8.11 -3.35 25.87
C PRO A 6 -6.59 -3.34 25.71
N VAL A 7 -6.09 -4.11 24.76
CA VAL A 7 -4.68 -4.09 24.37
C VAL A 7 -4.46 -2.76 23.65
N LEU A 8 -3.74 -1.84 24.30
CA LEU A 8 -3.42 -0.55 23.72
C LEU A 8 -2.29 -0.72 22.70
N LEU A 9 -2.43 -0.08 21.53
CA LEU A 9 -1.35 0.02 20.55
C LEU A 9 -0.20 0.84 21.14
N ASN A 10 0.99 0.25 21.20
CA ASN A 10 2.21 0.95 21.57
C ASN A 10 2.83 1.63 20.35
N TRP A 11 2.37 2.83 20.00
CA TRP A 11 2.91 3.61 18.88
C TRP A 11 4.41 3.95 18.98
N ARG A 12 5.04 3.78 20.16
CA ARG A 12 6.49 3.96 20.34
C ARG A 12 7.29 2.76 19.86
N ASP A 13 6.65 1.63 19.56
CA ASP A 13 7.35 0.48 19.01
C ASP A 13 7.84 0.79 17.59
N GLY A 14 9.16 0.69 17.39
CA GLY A 14 9.82 0.87 16.12
C GLY A 14 9.34 -0.08 15.02
N THR A 15 8.68 -1.20 15.38
CA THR A 15 8.10 -2.15 14.41
C THR A 15 7.01 -1.52 13.53
N HIS A 16 6.40 -0.43 13.99
CA HIS A 16 5.42 0.35 13.23
C HIS A 16 6.06 1.15 12.09
N PHE A 17 7.34 1.49 12.20
CA PHE A 17 8.05 2.30 11.22
C PHE A 17 8.91 1.41 10.32
N ARG A 18 8.82 1.62 9.01
CA ARG A 18 9.76 1.01 8.06
C ARG A 18 10.94 1.96 7.91
N LYS A 19 12.16 1.42 7.91
CA LYS A 19 13.37 2.20 7.63
C LYS A 19 13.34 2.72 6.20
N ASP A 20 14.04 3.82 5.95
CA ASP A 20 14.23 4.32 4.59
C ASP A 20 14.80 3.21 3.69
N ALA A 21 14.31 3.17 2.46
CA ALA A 21 14.78 2.26 1.42
C ALA A 21 14.95 3.05 0.11
N PRO A 22 15.84 2.60 -0.80
CA PRO A 22 16.01 3.27 -2.08
C PRO A 22 14.73 3.18 -2.91
N CYS A 23 14.34 4.31 -3.50
CA CYS A 23 13.23 4.40 -4.43
C CYS A 23 13.47 3.47 -5.63
N VAL A 24 12.52 2.61 -5.96
CA VAL A 24 12.66 1.63 -7.05
C VAL A 24 12.73 2.28 -8.44
N LEU A 25 12.37 3.57 -8.56
CA LEU A 25 12.40 4.32 -9.82
C LEU A 25 13.64 5.21 -9.97
N CYS A 26 14.08 5.89 -8.91
CA CYS A 26 15.20 6.84 -8.98
C CYS A 26 16.42 6.48 -8.10
N GLY A 27 16.32 5.47 -7.24
CA GLY A 27 17.39 5.01 -6.35
C GLY A 27 17.62 5.84 -5.08
N HIS A 28 17.08 7.05 -4.98
CA HIS A 28 17.22 7.88 -3.78
C HIS A 28 16.42 7.36 -2.59
N SER A 29 16.90 7.56 -1.36
CA SER A 29 16.22 7.09 -0.15
C SER A 29 14.82 7.69 0.00
N THR A 30 13.88 6.85 0.44
CA THR A 30 12.51 7.29 0.74
C THR A 30 11.92 6.53 1.94
N PRO A 31 11.21 7.24 2.84
CA PRO A 31 10.39 6.60 3.86
C PRO A 31 9.06 6.09 3.28
N LEU A 32 8.65 6.55 2.11
CA LEU A 32 7.34 6.25 1.52
C LEU A 32 7.30 4.85 0.89
N ARG A 33 6.10 4.26 0.91
CA ARG A 33 5.80 2.97 0.29
C ARG A 33 4.56 3.09 -0.60
N SER A 34 4.59 2.41 -1.74
CA SER A 34 3.40 2.19 -2.56
C SER A 34 2.40 1.29 -1.83
N HIS A 35 1.20 1.14 -2.39
CA HIS A 35 0.21 0.20 -1.88
C HIS A 35 0.73 -1.25 -1.83
N ALA A 36 1.54 -1.66 -2.82
CA ALA A 36 2.21 -2.96 -2.85
C ALA A 36 3.44 -3.08 -1.91
N GLY A 37 3.78 -2.04 -1.14
CA GLY A 37 4.93 -2.03 -0.23
C GLY A 37 6.28 -1.71 -0.89
N GLU A 38 6.31 -1.30 -2.16
CA GLU A 38 7.54 -0.88 -2.85
C GLU A 38 7.99 0.51 -2.34
N ALA A 39 9.29 0.70 -2.12
CA ALA A 39 9.84 2.01 -1.76
C ALA A 39 9.81 2.93 -2.98
N VAL A 40 9.02 4.01 -2.92
CA VAL A 40 8.86 4.95 -4.04
C VAL A 40 8.50 6.33 -3.52
N HIS A 41 9.06 7.39 -4.10
CA HIS A 41 8.57 8.75 -3.84
C HIS A 41 7.21 8.95 -4.51
N LYS A 42 6.35 9.76 -3.89
CA LYS A 42 5.05 10.13 -4.47
C LYS A 42 5.20 10.64 -5.91
N VAL A 43 6.12 11.57 -6.14
CA VAL A 43 6.35 12.18 -7.47
C VAL A 43 6.85 11.19 -8.51
N CYS A 44 7.69 10.23 -8.11
CA CYS A 44 8.18 9.19 -9.02
C CYS A 44 7.04 8.25 -9.42
N ALA A 45 6.20 7.86 -8.45
CA ALA A 45 5.00 7.07 -8.71
C ALA A 45 4.01 7.79 -9.64
N GLU A 46 3.74 9.08 -9.40
CA GLU A 46 2.85 9.88 -10.25
C GLU A 46 3.38 10.06 -11.68
N THR A 47 4.69 10.29 -11.82
CA THR A 47 5.34 10.38 -13.14
C THR A 47 5.25 9.05 -13.89
N TRP A 48 5.55 7.94 -13.21
CA TRP A 48 5.43 6.61 -13.80
C TRP A 48 3.99 6.30 -14.23
N ASN A 49 2.98 6.68 -13.45
CA ASN A 49 1.58 6.50 -13.82
C ASN A 49 1.19 7.33 -15.05
N ALA A 50 1.77 8.53 -15.22
CA ALA A 50 1.54 9.37 -16.39
C ALA A 50 2.20 8.79 -17.66
N ASP A 51 3.38 8.20 -17.53
CA ASP A 51 4.13 7.58 -18.64
C ASP A 51 3.62 6.18 -19.01
N HIS A 52 2.93 5.49 -18.10
CA HIS A 52 2.42 4.12 -18.27
C HIS A 52 0.91 4.00 -17.98
N PRO A 53 0.05 4.70 -18.73
CA PRO A 53 -1.40 4.67 -18.50
C PRO A 53 -2.00 3.26 -18.58
N GLU A 54 -1.44 2.37 -19.39
CA GLU A 54 -1.86 0.97 -19.50
C GLU A 54 -1.55 0.12 -18.26
N ARG A 55 -0.52 0.51 -17.48
CA ARG A 55 -0.10 -0.19 -16.27
C ARG A 55 -0.82 0.28 -15.01
N VAL A 56 -1.46 1.44 -15.06
CA VAL A 56 -2.35 1.92 -13.97
C VAL A 56 -3.47 0.91 -13.73
N LEU A 57 -4.01 0.30 -14.79
CA LEU A 57 -5.01 -0.78 -14.72
C LEU A 57 -4.46 -2.08 -14.10
N GLU A 58 -3.14 -2.25 -14.10
CA GLU A 58 -2.45 -3.37 -13.45
C GLU A 58 -2.22 -3.12 -11.94
N GLY A 59 -2.50 -1.90 -11.47
CA GLY A 59 -2.58 -1.55 -10.05
C GLY A 59 -1.25 -1.23 -9.38
N ARG A 60 -0.15 -1.10 -10.14
CA ARG A 60 1.14 -0.68 -9.58
C ARG A 60 1.14 0.82 -9.31
N PHE A 61 1.57 1.23 -8.12
CA PHE A 61 1.58 2.62 -7.65
C PHE A 61 0.20 3.31 -7.60
N VAL A 62 -0.89 2.54 -7.49
CA VAL A 62 -2.27 3.04 -7.29
C VAL A 62 -2.77 2.63 -5.90
N SER A 63 -3.38 3.56 -5.16
CA SER A 63 -3.89 3.31 -3.79
C SER A 63 -5.17 2.47 -3.74
N ASP A 64 -6.04 2.64 -4.73
CA ASP A 64 -7.32 1.95 -4.86
C ASP A 64 -7.42 1.41 -6.29
N PRO A 65 -6.67 0.34 -6.63
CA PRO A 65 -6.88 -0.31 -7.92
C PRO A 65 -8.33 -0.79 -7.96
N GLU A 66 -9.09 -0.42 -8.99
CA GLU A 66 -10.45 -0.93 -9.13
C GLU A 66 -10.40 -2.46 -9.01
N PRO A 67 -11.23 -3.07 -8.15
CA PRO A 67 -11.21 -4.50 -7.98
C PRO A 67 -11.46 -5.12 -9.35
N ARG A 68 -10.47 -5.87 -9.88
CA ARG A 68 -10.65 -6.71 -11.06
C ARG A 68 -11.96 -7.44 -10.88
N SER A 69 -12.94 -7.13 -11.72
CA SER A 69 -14.31 -7.60 -11.63
C SER A 69 -14.31 -9.10 -11.32
N ARG A 70 -14.58 -9.44 -10.06
CA ARG A 70 -14.76 -10.82 -9.63
C ARG A 70 -15.96 -11.33 -10.41
N THR A 71 -15.77 -12.36 -11.22
CA THR A 71 -16.88 -13.15 -11.73
C THR A 71 -17.76 -13.53 -10.53
N LYS A 72 -19.01 -13.05 -10.58
CA LYS A 72 -20.09 -13.16 -9.61
C LYS A 72 -20.15 -14.55 -8.98
N GLY A 73 -19.75 -14.65 -7.71
CA GLY A 73 -20.01 -15.78 -6.82
C GLY A 73 -20.81 -15.28 -5.62
N THR A 74 -22.06 -15.71 -5.57
CA THR A 74 -23.15 -15.42 -4.62
C THR A 74 -22.69 -15.14 -3.18
N GLY A 75 -23.20 -14.04 -2.62
CA GLY A 75 -23.09 -13.74 -1.20
C GLY A 75 -24.19 -14.43 -0.41
N ASP A 76 -23.82 -14.93 0.77
CA ASP A 76 -24.72 -15.25 1.87
C ASP A 76 -23.94 -15.03 3.17
N HIS A 77 -24.26 -13.96 3.91
CA HIS A 77 -23.88 -13.80 5.31
C HIS A 77 -25.18 -13.72 6.11
N ALA A 78 -25.51 -14.84 6.74
CA ALA A 78 -26.58 -15.00 7.73
C ALA A 78 -26.07 -14.66 9.14
#